data_AF-A0A954WNE3-F1
#
_entry.id   AF-A0A954WNE3-F1
#
_cell.length_a   1.000
_cell.length_b   1.000
_cell.length_c   1.000
_cell.angle_alpha   90.00
_cell.angle_beta   90.00
_cell.angle_gamma   90.00
#
_symmetry.space_group_name_H-M   'P 1'
#
loop_
_entity.id
_entity.type
_entity.pdbx_description
1 polymer ?
#
loop_
_entity_poly.entity_id
_entity_poly.type
_entity_poly.pdbx_seq_one_letter_code
_entity_poly.pdbx_strand_id
1 'polypeptide(L)'
;MKQSTKMAPNHWLPRSRVQRRDKYLLKLCMNRNVVHLACAAWPFTNELLANGELLHLKLHDVCKNLVGIDVCRKGLDLLGDRFDELHEADLLCNEQFLQVIDKLDWVPDVFVAGELIEHLDQPGRLLENCRSVMPPTAKLAITVPNAFSAKSFLRVAVGVEKVSA
;
A
#
# COMPACT_ATOMS: atom_id res chain seq x y z
N MET A 1 3.90 42.17 30.43
CA MET A 1 3.14 41.14 29.68
C MET A 1 4.11 40.29 28.88
N LYS A 2 4.41 39.05 29.31
CA LYS A 2 5.14 38.09 28.48
C LYS A 2 4.11 37.25 27.71
N GLN A 3 4.00 37.46 26.41
CA GLN A 3 3.31 36.52 25.53
C GLN A 3 4.11 35.22 25.54
N SER A 4 3.58 34.18 26.19
CA SER A 4 4.06 32.82 26.02
C SER A 4 3.49 32.30 24.71
N THR A 5 4.27 32.45 23.64
CA THR A 5 4.06 31.73 22.39
C THR A 5 4.39 30.25 22.66
N LYS A 6 3.37 29.41 22.81
CA LYS A 6 3.55 27.94 22.84
C LYS A 6 4.23 27.53 21.53
N MET A 7 5.45 27.00 21.64
CA MET A 7 6.37 26.74 20.52
C MET A 7 5.94 25.62 19.56
N ALA A 8 4.87 24.88 19.88
CA ALA A 8 4.22 23.97 18.94
C ALA A 8 2.71 23.87 19.28
N PRO A 9 1.80 24.05 18.30
CA PRO A 9 0.38 23.82 18.53
C PRO A 9 0.11 22.32 18.73
N ASN A 10 -0.83 22.00 19.61
CA ASN A 10 -1.31 20.62 19.72
C ASN A 10 -2.10 20.27 18.46
N HIS A 11 -1.68 19.23 17.75
CA HIS A 11 -2.49 18.61 16.69
C HIS A 11 -3.35 17.52 17.31
N TRP A 12 -4.66 17.74 17.36
CA TRP A 12 -5.60 16.76 17.88
C TRP A 12 -5.85 15.68 16.84
N LEU A 13 -5.57 14.44 17.20
CA LEU A 13 -5.84 13.31 16.32
C LEU A 13 -7.36 13.15 16.13
N PRO A 14 -7.83 12.95 14.89
CA PRO A 14 -9.24 12.68 14.64
C PRO A 14 -9.64 11.36 15.30
N ARG A 15 -10.83 11.34 15.90
CA ARG A 15 -11.41 10.10 16.44
C ARG A 15 -11.83 9.21 15.28
N SER A 16 -11.26 8.00 15.20
CA SER A 16 -11.66 6.99 14.23
C SER A 16 -11.97 5.67 14.93
N ARG A 17 -12.76 4.82 14.28
CA ARG A 17 -12.98 3.45 14.75
C ARG A 17 -11.82 2.57 14.27
N VAL A 18 -11.34 1.69 15.14
CA VAL A 18 -10.35 0.68 14.77
C VAL A 18 -10.97 -0.24 13.71
N GLN A 19 -10.29 -0.37 12.58
CA GLN A 19 -10.67 -1.27 11.49
C GLN A 19 -9.59 -2.32 11.28
N ARG A 20 -9.98 -3.51 10.84
CA ARG A 20 -9.01 -4.48 10.30
C ARG A 20 -8.62 -4.01 8.90
N ARG A 21 -7.31 -3.81 8.68
CA ARG A 21 -6.72 -3.29 7.43
C ARG A 21 -7.28 -4.00 6.21
N ASP A 22 -7.09 -5.31 6.14
CA ASP A 22 -7.51 -6.11 4.97
C ASP A 22 -9.02 -6.00 4.72
N LYS A 23 -9.83 -6.13 5.78
CA LYS A 23 -11.30 -5.99 5.64
C LYS A 23 -11.70 -4.62 5.07
N TYR A 24 -11.00 -3.57 5.47
CA TYR A 24 -11.24 -2.23 4.94
C TYR A 24 -10.85 -2.12 3.46
N LEU A 25 -9.66 -2.59 3.09
CA LEU A 25 -9.17 -2.56 1.71
C LEU A 25 -10.04 -3.41 0.78
N LEU A 26 -10.40 -4.62 1.18
CA LEU A 26 -11.29 -5.50 0.40
C LEU A 26 -12.65 -4.86 0.16
N LYS A 27 -13.23 -4.21 1.17
CA LYS A 27 -14.49 -3.48 1.02
C LYS A 27 -14.35 -2.29 0.07
N LEU A 28 -13.22 -1.57 0.12
CA LEU A 28 -12.96 -0.42 -0.74
C LEU A 28 -12.80 -0.85 -2.22
N CYS A 29 -12.23 -2.03 -2.45
CA CYS A 29 -11.85 -2.56 -3.76
C CYS A 29 -12.91 -3.48 -4.39
N MET A 30 -13.94 -3.87 -3.65
CA MET A 30 -14.99 -4.78 -4.11
C MET A 30 -15.67 -4.26 -5.39
N ASN A 31 -15.68 -5.10 -6.44
CA ASN A 31 -16.21 -4.84 -7.78
C ASN A 31 -15.64 -3.58 -8.46
N ARG A 32 -14.38 -3.23 -8.16
CA ARG A 32 -13.68 -2.05 -8.69
C ARG A 32 -12.52 -2.44 -9.60
N ASN A 33 -12.09 -1.49 -10.43
CA ASN A 33 -10.84 -1.57 -11.17
C ASN A 33 -9.69 -1.11 -10.28
N VAL A 34 -8.73 -1.99 -9.98
CA VAL A 34 -7.74 -1.75 -8.93
C VAL A 34 -6.31 -1.93 -9.43
N VAL A 35 -5.44 -0.98 -9.08
CA VAL A 35 -3.99 -1.07 -9.25
C VAL A 35 -3.36 -1.34 -7.89
N HIS A 36 -2.71 -2.49 -7.72
CA HIS A 36 -2.00 -2.86 -6.49
C HIS A 36 -0.50 -2.56 -6.64
N LEU A 37 -0.05 -1.56 -5.89
CA LEU A 37 1.33 -1.07 -5.87
C LEU A 37 2.18 -1.90 -4.88
N ALA A 38 3.35 -2.35 -5.32
CA ALA A 38 4.22 -3.28 -4.61
C ALA A 38 3.50 -4.59 -4.21
N CYS A 39 2.92 -5.25 -5.22
CA CYS A 39 1.99 -6.36 -5.02
C CYS A 39 2.62 -7.66 -4.53
N ALA A 40 3.94 -7.84 -4.66
CA ALA A 40 4.57 -9.14 -4.43
C ALA A 40 4.92 -9.41 -2.97
N ALA A 41 5.07 -8.38 -2.13
CA ALA A 41 5.50 -8.53 -0.74
C ALA A 41 6.78 -9.37 -0.57
N TRP A 42 7.74 -9.20 -1.48
CA TRP A 42 9.05 -9.87 -1.39
C TRP A 42 9.78 -9.45 -0.10
N PRO A 43 10.47 -10.36 0.62
CA PRO A 43 10.76 -11.77 0.31
C PRO A 43 9.71 -12.78 0.82
N PHE A 44 8.61 -12.31 1.40
CA PHE A 44 7.59 -13.17 2.03
C PHE A 44 6.52 -13.65 1.04
N THR A 45 6.67 -13.36 -0.26
CA THR A 45 5.72 -13.67 -1.33
C THR A 45 5.18 -15.10 -1.24
N ASN A 46 6.06 -16.09 -1.24
CA ASN A 46 5.67 -17.50 -1.26
C ASN A 46 4.96 -17.94 0.03
N GLU A 47 5.43 -17.47 1.19
CA GLU A 47 4.81 -17.78 2.49
C GLU A 47 3.40 -17.19 2.59
N LEU A 48 3.25 -15.90 2.25
CA LEU A 48 1.97 -15.22 2.27
C LEU A 48 1.00 -15.80 1.25
N LEU A 49 1.48 -16.17 0.07
CA LEU A 49 0.67 -16.79 -0.97
C LEU A 49 0.17 -18.17 -0.53
N ALA A 50 1.06 -19.03 0.01
CA ALA A 50 0.71 -20.37 0.47
C ALA A 50 -0.30 -20.35 1.63
N ASN A 51 -0.21 -19.35 2.51
CA ASN A 51 -1.11 -19.19 3.64
C ASN A 51 -2.42 -18.44 3.30
N GLY A 52 -2.60 -18.01 2.06
CA GLY A 52 -3.78 -17.21 1.66
C GLY A 52 -3.78 -15.79 2.22
N GLU A 53 -2.65 -15.33 2.74
CA GLU A 53 -2.51 -14.06 3.45
C GLU A 53 -2.03 -12.91 2.57
N LEU A 54 -1.49 -13.21 1.37
CA LEU A 54 -1.04 -12.22 0.41
C LEU A 54 -2.18 -11.26 0.03
N LEU A 55 -1.96 -9.94 0.18
CA LEU A 55 -2.99 -8.94 -0.10
C LEU A 55 -3.43 -8.97 -1.57
N HIS A 56 -2.50 -9.16 -2.52
CA HIS A 56 -2.84 -9.24 -3.94
C HIS A 56 -3.80 -10.40 -4.24
N LEU A 57 -3.59 -11.56 -3.62
CA LEU A 57 -4.49 -12.71 -3.71
C LEU A 57 -5.89 -12.36 -3.17
N LYS A 58 -5.98 -11.76 -1.98
CA LYS A 58 -7.27 -11.38 -1.40
C LYS A 58 -8.01 -10.33 -2.24
N LEU A 59 -7.28 -9.38 -2.85
CA LEU A 59 -7.85 -8.38 -3.74
C LEU A 59 -8.40 -9.01 -5.02
N HIS A 60 -7.68 -9.98 -5.58
CA HIS A 60 -8.09 -10.68 -6.80
C HIS A 60 -9.50 -11.29 -6.66
N ASP A 61 -9.82 -11.84 -5.50
CA ASP A 61 -11.12 -12.47 -5.23
C ASP A 61 -12.31 -11.49 -5.19
N VAL A 62 -12.07 -10.18 -5.03
CA VAL A 62 -13.13 -9.17 -4.84
C VAL A 62 -13.15 -8.08 -5.90
N CYS A 63 -12.04 -7.85 -6.60
CA CYS A 63 -11.93 -6.80 -7.62
C CYS A 63 -12.67 -7.18 -8.90
N LYS A 64 -13.10 -6.17 -9.67
CA LYS A 64 -13.61 -6.37 -11.03
C LYS A 64 -12.45 -6.61 -12.01
N ASN A 65 -11.45 -5.74 -11.94
CA ASN A 65 -10.17 -5.87 -12.63
C ASN A 65 -9.07 -5.57 -11.61
N LEU A 66 -7.97 -6.31 -11.68
CA LEU A 66 -6.83 -6.11 -10.79
C LEU A 66 -5.55 -6.20 -11.62
N VAL A 67 -4.69 -5.20 -11.47
CA VAL A 67 -3.31 -5.25 -11.98
C VAL A 67 -2.34 -5.09 -10.81
N GLY A 68 -1.27 -5.88 -10.81
CA GLY A 68 -0.18 -5.81 -9.85
C GLY A 68 1.05 -5.15 -10.46
N ILE A 69 1.66 -4.21 -9.73
CA ILE A 69 2.93 -3.59 -10.11
C ILE A 69 3.93 -3.80 -9.00
N ASP A 70 5.12 -4.29 -9.33
CA ASP A 70 6.22 -4.44 -8.38
C ASP A 70 7.57 -4.26 -9.09
N VAL A 71 8.60 -3.84 -8.36
CA VAL A 71 9.97 -3.76 -8.91
C VAL A 71 10.69 -5.12 -8.82
N CYS A 72 10.22 -6.01 -7.95
CA CYS A 72 10.86 -7.29 -7.70
C CYS A 72 10.41 -8.35 -8.70
N ARG A 73 11.19 -8.54 -9.78
CA ARG A 73 10.98 -9.65 -10.74
C ARG A 73 10.80 -11.01 -10.05
N LYS A 74 11.65 -11.36 -9.08
CA LYS A 74 11.56 -12.63 -8.33
C LYS A 74 10.23 -12.81 -7.61
N GLY A 75 9.71 -11.74 -7.02
CA GLY A 75 8.40 -11.75 -6.38
C GLY A 75 7.28 -11.95 -7.40
N LEU A 76 7.34 -11.26 -8.54
CA LEU A 76 6.36 -11.39 -9.62
C LEU A 76 6.39 -12.78 -10.26
N ASP A 77 7.58 -13.38 -10.45
CA ASP A 77 7.71 -14.73 -11.01
C ASP A 77 7.00 -15.79 -10.14
N LEU A 78 7.01 -15.62 -8.81
CA LEU A 78 6.26 -16.48 -7.88
C LEU A 78 4.74 -16.30 -7.97
N LEU A 79 4.28 -15.18 -8.53
CA LEU A 79 2.87 -14.86 -8.72
C LEU A 79 2.37 -15.21 -10.13
N GLY A 80 3.26 -15.31 -11.12
CA GLY A 80 2.93 -15.45 -12.54
C GLY A 80 2.08 -16.67 -12.90
N ASP A 81 2.17 -17.77 -12.14
CA ASP A 81 1.32 -18.95 -12.35
C ASP A 81 -0.16 -18.73 -11.96
N ARG A 82 -0.46 -17.65 -11.21
CA ARG A 82 -1.78 -17.38 -10.63
C ARG A 82 -2.44 -16.11 -11.14
N PHE A 83 -1.68 -15.18 -11.69
CA PHE A 83 -2.19 -13.87 -12.09
C PHE A 83 -1.54 -13.45 -13.42
N ASP A 84 -2.38 -13.04 -14.37
CA ASP A 84 -1.93 -12.64 -15.71
C ASP A 84 -1.49 -11.16 -15.74
N GLU A 85 -2.15 -10.30 -14.96
CA GLU A 85 -1.97 -8.84 -14.99
C GLU A 85 -0.91 -8.38 -13.98
N LEU A 86 0.34 -8.76 -14.24
CA LEU A 86 1.50 -8.43 -13.42
C LEU A 86 2.57 -7.68 -14.23
N HIS A 87 3.02 -6.54 -13.73
CA HIS A 87 4.04 -5.73 -14.39
C HIS A 87 5.22 -5.42 -13.48
N GLU A 88 6.43 -5.65 -14.04
CA GLU A 88 7.67 -5.17 -13.43
C GLU A 88 7.84 -3.68 -13.76
N ALA A 89 7.86 -2.82 -12.74
CA ALA A 89 8.16 -1.40 -12.88
C ALA A 89 8.64 -0.78 -11.57
N ASP A 90 9.58 0.15 -11.66
CA ASP A 90 9.91 1.06 -10.56
C ASP A 90 8.87 2.17 -10.44
N LEU A 91 8.07 2.13 -9.37
CA LEU A 91 7.04 3.14 -9.08
C LEU A 91 7.60 4.54 -8.81
N LEU A 92 8.90 4.67 -8.51
CA LEU A 92 9.59 5.95 -8.39
C LEU A 92 10.02 6.51 -9.76
N CYS A 93 10.09 5.67 -10.80
CA CYS A 93 10.28 6.11 -12.18
C CYS A 93 8.90 6.38 -12.83
N ASN A 94 8.55 7.66 -12.98
CA ASN A 94 7.26 8.08 -13.51
C ASN A 94 6.98 7.50 -14.90
N GLU A 95 8.01 7.40 -15.76
CA GLU A 95 7.89 6.88 -17.12
C GLU A 95 7.50 5.40 -17.11
N GLN A 96 8.13 4.58 -16.26
CA GLN A 96 7.79 3.16 -16.13
C GLN A 96 6.40 2.97 -15.54
N PHE A 97 6.06 3.76 -14.51
CA PHE A 97 4.74 3.68 -13.89
C PHE A 97 3.65 4.08 -14.90
N LEU A 98 3.82 5.19 -15.61
CA LEU A 98 2.89 5.65 -16.64
C LEU A 98 2.73 4.63 -17.78
N GLN A 99 3.83 4.01 -18.23
CA GLN A 99 3.78 2.97 -19.28
C GLN A 99 2.91 1.77 -18.91
N VAL A 100 2.82 1.41 -17.62
CA VAL A 100 1.90 0.35 -17.17
C VAL A 100 0.46 0.86 -17.21
N ILE A 101 0.21 2.06 -16.66
CA ILE A 101 -1.14 2.63 -16.57
C ILE A 101 -1.74 2.90 -17.96
N ASP A 102 -0.95 3.40 -18.91
CA ASP A 102 -1.39 3.69 -20.28
C ASP A 102 -1.76 2.44 -21.09
N LYS A 103 -1.30 1.26 -20.67
CA LYS A 103 -1.59 -0.03 -21.32
C LYS A 103 -2.87 -0.69 -20.82
N LEU A 104 -3.49 -0.16 -19.77
CA LEU A 104 -4.70 -0.74 -19.20
C LEU A 104 -5.89 -0.46 -20.13
N ASP A 105 -6.65 -1.51 -20.45
CA ASP A 105 -7.90 -1.39 -21.24
C ASP A 105 -9.09 -0.85 -20.41
N TRP A 106 -8.82 -0.40 -19.19
CA TRP A 106 -9.82 0.07 -18.24
C TRP A 106 -9.26 1.20 -17.38
N VAL A 107 -10.15 2.06 -16.88
CA VAL A 107 -9.77 3.18 -16.02
C VAL A 107 -9.74 2.73 -14.55
N PRO A 108 -8.62 2.92 -13.82
CA PRO A 108 -8.56 2.56 -12.41
C PRO A 108 -9.48 3.40 -11.53
N ASP A 109 -10.17 2.73 -10.60
CA ASP A 109 -10.96 3.39 -9.54
C ASP A 109 -10.16 3.59 -8.27
N VAL A 110 -9.24 2.65 -7.96
CA VAL A 110 -8.48 2.62 -6.70
C VAL A 110 -7.05 2.17 -6.96
N PHE A 111 -6.10 2.90 -6.38
CA PHE A 111 -4.70 2.52 -6.26
C PHE A 111 -4.46 2.12 -4.81
N VAL A 112 -3.87 0.95 -4.58
CA VAL A 112 -3.60 0.42 -3.24
C VAL A 112 -2.10 0.36 -3.02
N ALA A 113 -1.60 1.12 -2.05
CA ALA A 113 -0.24 1.03 -1.50
C ALA A 113 -0.33 0.42 -0.10
N GLY A 114 -0.40 -0.91 -0.04
CA GLY A 114 -0.63 -1.66 1.18
C GLY A 114 0.68 -2.04 1.87
N GLU A 115 1.19 -1.18 2.77
CA GLU A 115 2.51 -1.34 3.41
C GLU A 115 3.67 -1.22 2.42
N LEU A 116 3.71 -0.09 1.72
CA LEU A 116 4.74 0.25 0.73
C LEU A 116 5.55 1.48 1.12
N ILE A 117 4.85 2.57 1.47
CA ILE A 117 5.46 3.90 1.58
C ILE A 117 6.55 4.00 2.65
N GLU A 118 6.46 3.17 3.70
CA GLU A 118 7.43 3.07 4.79
C GLU A 118 8.75 2.40 4.39
N HIS A 119 8.77 1.67 3.28
CA HIS A 119 9.95 0.99 2.75
C HIS A 119 10.69 1.82 1.70
N LEU A 120 10.16 3.00 1.33
CA LEU A 120 10.73 3.85 0.30
C LEU A 120 11.65 4.91 0.90
N ASP A 121 12.81 5.11 0.26
CA ASP A 121 13.70 6.24 0.57
C ASP A 121 13.07 7.59 0.17
N GLN A 122 12.24 7.58 -0.88
CA GLN A 122 11.61 8.77 -1.48
C GLN A 122 10.08 8.65 -1.52
N PRO A 123 9.38 8.57 -0.38
CA PRO A 123 7.92 8.38 -0.35
C PRO A 123 7.16 9.54 -1.00
N GLY A 124 7.70 10.77 -0.95
CA GLY A 124 7.12 11.93 -1.63
C GLY A 124 7.07 11.77 -3.15
N ARG A 125 8.11 11.16 -3.74
CA ARG A 125 8.19 10.92 -5.18
C ARG A 125 7.14 9.91 -5.65
N LEU A 126 6.87 8.87 -4.86
CA LEU A 126 5.74 7.97 -5.13
C LEU A 126 4.41 8.76 -5.20
N LEU A 127 4.16 9.65 -4.23
CA LEU A 127 2.93 10.43 -4.18
C LEU A 127 2.80 11.41 -5.37
N GLU A 128 3.91 12.01 -5.79
CA GLU A 128 3.97 12.86 -6.98
C GLU A 128 3.65 12.06 -8.26
N ASN A 129 4.24 10.88 -8.41
CA ASN A 129 3.98 9.98 -9.54
C ASN A 129 2.54 9.45 -9.51
N CYS A 130 2.00 9.08 -8.35
CA CYS A 130 0.59 8.74 -8.23
C CYS A 130 -0.28 9.90 -8.70
N ARG A 131 0.02 11.14 -8.30
CA ARG A 131 -0.74 12.32 -8.72
C ARG A 131 -0.72 12.53 -10.24
N SER A 132 0.37 12.22 -10.92
CA SER A 132 0.49 12.41 -12.38
C SER A 132 -0.22 11.32 -13.18
N VAL A 133 -0.20 10.06 -12.73
CA VAL A 133 -0.75 8.93 -13.49
C VAL A 133 -2.19 8.58 -13.12
N MET A 134 -2.64 8.96 -11.92
CA MET A 134 -3.99 8.61 -11.45
C MET A 134 -5.06 9.45 -12.16
N PRO A 135 -6.17 8.82 -12.59
CA PRO A 135 -7.36 9.55 -12.98
C PRO A 135 -7.84 10.47 -11.83
N PRO A 136 -8.37 11.67 -12.11
CA PRO A 136 -8.85 12.59 -11.06
C PRO A 136 -9.95 12.00 -10.15
N THR A 137 -10.67 10.98 -10.62
CA THR A 137 -11.73 10.28 -9.89
C THR A 137 -11.22 9.11 -9.05
N ALA A 138 -9.99 8.67 -9.29
CA ALA A 138 -9.41 7.52 -8.62
C ALA A 138 -9.04 7.85 -7.16
N LYS A 139 -9.08 6.84 -6.30
CA LYS A 139 -8.68 6.96 -4.89
C LYS A 139 -7.32 6.31 -4.67
N LEU A 140 -6.46 6.98 -3.90
CA LEU A 140 -5.23 6.37 -3.38
C LEU A 140 -5.47 5.88 -1.96
N ALA A 141 -5.41 4.56 -1.76
CA ALA A 141 -5.51 3.92 -0.47
C ALA A 141 -4.11 3.55 0.03
N ILE A 142 -3.67 4.20 1.10
CA ILE A 142 -2.35 3.96 1.71
C ILE A 142 -2.57 3.35 3.09
N THR A 143 -1.84 2.29 3.39
CA THR A 143 -1.78 1.73 4.75
C THR A 143 -0.33 1.58 5.18
N VAL A 144 -0.07 1.84 6.46
CA VAL A 144 1.24 1.67 7.10
C VAL A 144 1.04 1.05 8.49
N PRO A 145 2.06 0.38 9.04
CA PRO A 145 2.10 -0.01 10.44
C PRO A 145 1.82 1.19 11.37
N ASN A 146 0.92 1.00 12.32
CA ASN A 146 0.60 2.04 13.29
C ASN A 146 1.70 2.10 14.38
N ALA A 147 2.58 3.11 14.30
CA ALA A 147 3.62 3.37 15.29
C ALA A 147 3.07 3.59 16.72
N PHE A 148 1.86 4.16 16.83
CA PHE A 148 1.17 4.43 18.10
C PHE A 148 0.25 3.28 18.53
N SER A 149 0.40 2.08 17.99
CA SER A 149 -0.44 0.95 18.41
C SER A 149 -0.23 0.69 19.91
N ALA A 150 -1.33 0.45 20.64
CA ALA A 150 -1.25 0.10 22.06
C ALA A 150 -0.35 -1.12 22.31
N LYS A 151 -0.30 -2.06 21.36
CA LYS A 151 0.59 -3.21 21.39
C LYS A 151 2.07 -2.82 21.34
N SER A 152 2.44 -1.89 20.45
CA SER A 152 3.81 -1.34 20.38
C SER A 152 4.16 -0.61 21.68
N PHE A 153 3.24 0.22 22.19
CA PHE A 153 3.46 0.96 23.43
C PHE A 153 3.62 0.04 24.65
N LEU A 154 2.78 -0.99 24.78
CA LEU A 154 2.89 -1.98 25.86
C LEU A 154 4.22 -2.74 25.81
N ARG A 155 4.70 -3.10 24.62
CA ARG A 155 6.01 -3.75 24.43
C ARG A 155 7.14 -2.84 24.90
N VAL A 156 7.14 -1.58 24.48
CA VAL A 156 8.13 -0.59 24.94
C VAL A 156 8.06 -0.41 26.47
N ALA A 157 6.86 -0.34 27.04
CA ALA A 157 6.67 -0.19 28.49
C ALA A 157 7.24 -1.37 29.31
N VAL A 158 7.33 -2.57 28.72
CA VAL A 158 7.97 -3.74 29.34
C VAL A 158 9.41 -3.98 28.86
N GLY A 159 10.01 -3.01 28.16
CA GLY A 159 11.40 -3.07 27.70
C GLY A 159 11.64 -4.01 26.50
N VAL A 160 10.60 -4.30 25.71
CA VAL A 160 10.68 -5.18 24.53
C VAL A 160 10.48 -4.38 23.27
N GLU A 161 11.40 -4.51 22.32
CA GLU A 161 11.23 -4.02 20.95
C GLU A 161 10.99 -5.19 20.00
N LYS A 162 10.03 -5.06 19.08
CA LYS A 162 9.90 -6.02 17.99
C LYS A 162 10.79 -5.52 16.84
N VAL A 163 11.94 -6.16 16.68
CA VAL A 163 12.74 -6.03 15.47
C VAL A 163 12.15 -6.99 14.44
N SER A 164 11.52 -6.46 13.40
CA SER A 164 11.22 -7.27 12.20
C SER A 164 12.53 -7.39 11.43
N ALA A 165 13.00 -8.62 11.22
CA ALA A 165 14.11 -8.92 10.32
C ALA A 165 13.67 -8.79 8.86
#